data_AF-A6FY09-F1
#
_entry.id   AF-A6FY09-F1
#
_cell.length_a   1.000
_cell.length_b   1.000
_cell.length_c   1.000
_cell.angle_alpha   90.00
_cell.angle_beta   90.00
_cell.angle_gamma   90.00
#
_symmetry.space_group_name_H-M   'P 1'
#
loop_
_entity.id
_entity.type
_entity.pdbx_description
1 polymer ?
#
loop_
_entity_poly.entity_id
_entity_poly.type
_entity_poly.pdbx_seq_one_letter_code
_entity_poly.pdbx_strand_id
1 'polypeptide(L)'
;MSFAQFMKESGQLLTGVILGAVLTIGGLAMAGKLQPPGDPEALVALAQTVDVTDKKVDIMLERGDVAGAIEALESLRKTPWPSRERGGDAAVQLRHDAYGRLLQLRLDNPTVDPKTDAQLLELANEGLDGKAWEQLDSNPFTAHLLALRGEVLERLGRDDDALLIYEQALDLNRDLLDELLGGAR
;
A
#
# COMPACT_ATOMS: atom_id res chain seq x y z
N MET A 1 17.88 14.64 13.29
CA MET A 1 17.38 14.20 11.98
C MET A 1 15.87 14.40 11.99
N SER A 2 15.30 15.12 11.02
CA SER A 2 13.86 15.39 10.99
C SER A 2 13.09 14.17 10.45
N PHE A 3 11.88 13.91 10.94
CA PHE A 3 10.99 12.85 10.46
C PHE A 3 10.75 12.93 8.93
N ALA A 4 10.66 14.15 8.40
CA ALA A 4 10.56 14.40 6.96
C ALA A 4 11.83 14.00 6.18
N GLN A 5 12.99 14.05 6.84
CA GLN A 5 14.28 13.69 6.26
C GLN A 5 14.49 12.17 6.28
N PHE A 6 13.97 11.48 7.31
CA PHE A 6 13.90 10.02 7.37
C PHE A 6 13.01 9.45 6.26
N MET A 7 11.82 10.01 6.04
CA MET A 7 10.93 9.60 4.94
C MET A 7 11.56 9.77 3.55
N LYS A 8 12.31 10.87 3.33
CA LYS A 8 12.95 11.18 2.05
C LYS A 8 14.14 10.26 1.73
N GLU A 9 14.93 9.90 2.73
CA GLU A 9 16.02 8.92 2.58
C GLU A 9 15.50 7.47 2.51
N SER A 10 14.35 7.18 3.15
CA SER A 10 13.68 5.87 3.08
C SER A 10 13.20 5.56 1.65
N GLY A 11 12.67 6.55 0.93
CA GLY A 11 12.22 6.36 -0.46
C GLY A 11 13.34 5.97 -1.44
N GLN A 12 14.56 6.48 -1.24
CA GLN A 12 15.72 6.11 -2.07
C GLN A 12 16.35 4.76 -1.65
N LEU A 13 16.22 4.37 -0.39
CA LEU A 13 16.59 3.04 0.10
C LEU A 13 15.59 1.97 -0.38
N LEU A 14 14.29 2.28 -0.46
CA LEU A 14 13.25 1.31 -0.86
C LEU A 14 13.42 0.78 -2.29
N THR A 15 13.88 1.59 -3.24
CA THR A 15 14.04 1.12 -4.64
C THR A 15 15.18 0.10 -4.80
N GLY A 16 16.29 0.29 -4.07
CA GLY A 16 17.37 -0.69 -4.02
C GLY A 16 16.96 -1.96 -3.27
N VAL A 17 16.10 -1.81 -2.26
CA VAL A 17 15.51 -2.91 -1.50
C VAL A 17 14.47 -3.66 -2.31
N ILE A 18 13.73 -3.08 -3.26
CA ILE A 18 12.73 -3.81 -4.07
C ILE A 18 13.39 -4.65 -5.18
N LEU A 19 14.48 -4.19 -5.79
CA LEU A 19 15.27 -5.03 -6.70
C LEU A 19 16.07 -6.09 -5.92
N GLY A 20 16.56 -5.73 -4.73
CA GLY A 20 17.05 -6.69 -3.73
C GLY A 20 15.96 -7.63 -3.21
N ALA A 21 14.70 -7.20 -3.20
CA ALA A 21 13.51 -7.94 -2.82
C ALA A 21 13.12 -8.93 -3.89
N VAL A 22 13.31 -8.67 -5.17
CA VAL A 22 13.12 -9.73 -6.19
C VAL A 22 14.15 -10.86 -5.99
N LEU A 23 15.39 -10.55 -5.61
CA LEU A 23 16.41 -11.55 -5.23
C LEU A 23 16.16 -12.18 -3.85
N THR A 24 15.56 -11.46 -2.90
CA THR A 24 15.17 -11.95 -1.57
C THR A 24 13.75 -12.47 -1.48
N ILE A 25 12.89 -12.35 -2.50
CA ILE A 25 11.60 -13.03 -2.64
C ILE A 25 11.91 -14.52 -2.87
N GLY A 26 12.98 -14.83 -3.61
CA GLY A 26 13.57 -16.17 -3.61
C GLY A 26 14.09 -16.60 -2.23
N GLY A 27 14.58 -15.67 -1.40
CA GLY A 27 15.03 -15.93 -0.02
C GLY A 27 13.90 -16.06 1.02
N LEU A 28 12.82 -15.29 0.88
CA LEU A 28 11.63 -15.22 1.74
C LEU A 28 10.65 -16.35 1.40
N ALA A 29 10.55 -16.75 0.13
CA ALA A 29 9.86 -17.97 -0.28
C ALA A 29 10.56 -19.22 0.29
N MET A 30 11.90 -19.21 0.40
CA MET A 30 12.67 -20.28 1.06
C MET A 30 12.56 -20.24 2.59
N ALA A 31 12.17 -19.10 3.18
CA ALA A 31 11.87 -18.95 4.60
C ALA A 31 10.38 -19.21 4.95
N GLY A 32 9.53 -19.47 3.95
CA GLY A 32 8.12 -19.83 4.14
C GLY A 32 7.16 -18.70 4.54
N LYS A 33 7.59 -17.42 4.42
CA LYS A 33 6.84 -16.26 4.94
C LYS A 33 5.89 -15.59 3.95
N LEU A 34 5.98 -15.89 2.66
CA LEU A 34 5.09 -15.31 1.65
C LEU A 34 4.71 -16.38 0.64
N GLN A 35 3.46 -16.35 0.18
CA GLN A 35 3.07 -17.11 -1.00
C GLN A 35 3.86 -16.59 -2.20
N PRO A 36 4.67 -17.43 -2.86
CA PRO A 36 5.44 -17.03 -4.03
C PRO A 36 4.52 -16.75 -5.22
N PRO A 37 4.96 -15.89 -6.17
CA PRO A 37 4.21 -15.66 -7.40
C PRO A 37 4.18 -16.92 -8.27
N GLY A 38 3.01 -17.24 -8.83
CA GLY A 38 2.89 -18.22 -9.92
C GLY A 38 3.45 -17.72 -11.26
N ASP A 39 3.62 -16.40 -11.41
CA ASP A 39 4.17 -15.70 -12.58
C ASP A 39 5.14 -14.59 -12.11
N PRO A 40 6.42 -14.93 -11.88
CA PRO A 40 7.43 -13.97 -11.41
C PRO A 40 7.63 -12.78 -12.34
N GLU A 41 7.53 -12.98 -13.66
CA GLU A 41 7.68 -11.93 -14.67
C GLU A 41 6.56 -10.88 -14.54
N ALA A 42 5.32 -11.32 -14.29
CA ALA A 42 4.21 -10.40 -14.03
C ALA A 42 4.43 -9.58 -12.75
N LEU A 43 4.95 -10.19 -11.68
CA LEU A 43 5.28 -9.47 -10.44
C LEU A 43 6.39 -8.43 -10.68
N VAL A 44 7.46 -8.80 -11.40
CA VAL A 44 8.57 -7.87 -11.69
C VAL A 44 8.09 -6.69 -12.54
N ALA A 45 7.28 -6.94 -13.57
CA ALA A 45 6.72 -5.89 -14.40
C ALA A 45 5.81 -4.93 -13.61
N LEU A 46 4.99 -5.48 -12.70
CA LEU A 46 4.17 -4.68 -11.79
C LEU A 46 5.06 -3.83 -10.88
N ALA A 47 6.03 -4.43 -10.20
CA ALA A 47 6.92 -3.73 -9.26
C ALA A 47 7.68 -2.56 -9.93
N GLN A 48 8.17 -2.76 -11.16
CA GLN A 48 8.82 -1.68 -11.93
C GLN A 48 7.85 -0.56 -12.30
N THR A 49 6.60 -0.92 -12.63
CA THR A 49 5.56 0.05 -12.99
C THR A 49 5.15 0.89 -11.78
N VAL A 50 4.99 0.26 -10.62
CA VAL A 50 4.72 0.95 -9.35
C VAL A 50 5.87 1.87 -8.98
N ASP A 51 7.12 1.38 -8.97
CA ASP A 51 8.31 2.19 -8.61
C ASP A 51 8.48 3.45 -9.48
N VAL A 52 8.32 3.30 -10.80
CA VAL A 52 8.40 4.45 -11.72
C VAL A 52 7.25 5.43 -11.47
N THR A 53 6.06 4.93 -11.16
CA THR A 53 4.91 5.78 -10.83
C THR A 53 5.16 6.55 -9.54
N ASP A 54 5.66 5.90 -8.49
CA ASP A 54 5.96 6.54 -7.21
C ASP A 54 6.99 7.65 -7.35
N LYS A 55 8.08 7.41 -8.08
CA LYS A 55 9.08 8.46 -8.35
C LYS A 55 8.49 9.66 -9.09
N LYS A 56 7.59 9.39 -10.06
CA LYS A 56 6.88 10.45 -10.78
C LYS A 56 5.98 11.24 -9.84
N VAL A 57 5.23 10.56 -8.96
CA VAL A 57 4.37 11.16 -7.94
C VAL A 57 5.20 12.01 -6.98
N ASP A 58 6.34 11.53 -6.49
CA ASP A 58 7.23 12.29 -5.61
C ASP A 58 7.68 13.61 -6.25
N ILE A 59 8.15 13.55 -7.51
CA ILE A 59 8.59 14.74 -8.25
C ILE A 59 7.42 15.73 -8.44
N MET A 60 6.21 15.25 -8.67
CA MET A 60 5.01 16.08 -8.81
C MET A 60 4.66 16.77 -7.49
N LEU A 61 4.66 16.02 -6.39
CA LEU A 61 4.39 16.56 -5.05
C LEU A 61 5.46 17.59 -4.63
N GLU A 62 6.74 17.35 -4.91
CA GLU A 62 7.81 18.32 -4.66
C GLU A 62 7.62 19.65 -5.42
N ARG A 63 6.92 19.62 -6.56
CA ARG A 63 6.58 20.80 -7.37
C ARG A 63 5.23 21.41 -6.99
N GLY A 64 4.52 20.85 -6.02
CA GLY A 64 3.16 21.24 -5.64
C GLY A 64 2.07 20.79 -6.63
N ASP A 65 2.40 19.93 -7.59
CA ASP A 65 1.44 19.38 -8.56
C ASP A 65 0.69 18.17 -7.98
N VAL A 66 -0.17 18.44 -7.00
CA VAL A 66 -1.00 17.41 -6.35
C VAL A 66 -1.99 16.78 -7.34
N ALA A 67 -2.53 17.56 -8.26
CA ALA A 67 -3.47 17.07 -9.28
C ALA A 67 -2.80 16.05 -10.21
N GLY A 68 -1.59 16.34 -10.70
CA GLY A 68 -0.82 15.40 -11.52
C GLY A 68 -0.41 14.14 -10.76
N ALA A 69 -0.07 14.27 -9.47
CA ALA A 69 0.22 13.13 -8.61
C ALA A 69 -0.99 12.18 -8.46
N ILE A 70 -2.19 12.73 -8.21
CA ILE A 70 -3.43 11.96 -8.14
C ILE A 70 -3.73 11.30 -9.50
N GLU A 71 -3.58 12.02 -10.61
CA GLU A 71 -3.81 11.49 -11.96
C GLU A 71 -2.87 10.32 -12.30
N ALA A 72 -1.60 10.39 -11.87
CA ALA A 72 -0.63 9.32 -12.07
C ALA A 72 -1.06 8.03 -11.34
N LEU A 73 -1.49 8.13 -10.08
CA LEU A 73 -1.97 6.99 -9.30
C LEU A 73 -3.31 6.45 -9.81
N GLU A 74 -4.22 7.30 -10.28
CA GLU A 74 -5.45 6.86 -10.96
C GLU A 74 -5.16 6.13 -12.27
N SER A 75 -4.10 6.52 -12.98
CA SER A 75 -3.66 5.81 -14.18
C SER A 75 -3.09 4.43 -13.83
N LEU A 76 -2.29 4.34 -12.76
CA LEU A 76 -1.78 3.07 -12.24
C LEU A 76 -2.92 2.15 -11.80
N ARG A 77 -3.89 2.66 -11.05
CA ARG A 77 -5.12 1.94 -10.63
C ARG A 77 -5.82 1.25 -11.81
N LYS A 78 -5.89 1.91 -12.97
CA LYS A 78 -6.56 1.38 -14.18
C LYS A 78 -5.77 0.29 -14.91
N THR A 79 -4.52 0.05 -14.53
CA THR A 79 -3.74 -1.06 -15.09
C THR A 79 -4.21 -2.41 -14.52
N PRO A 80 -4.00 -3.52 -15.24
CA PRO A 80 -4.33 -4.85 -14.70
C PRO A 80 -3.43 -5.19 -13.50
N TRP A 81 -4.06 -5.50 -12.36
CA TRP A 81 -3.37 -6.05 -11.20
C TRP A 81 -3.39 -7.58 -11.25
N PRO A 82 -2.26 -8.27 -11.10
CA PRO A 82 -2.25 -9.73 -11.01
C PRO A 82 -2.98 -10.18 -9.74
N SER A 83 -3.68 -11.32 -9.82
CA SER A 83 -4.27 -11.94 -8.64
C SER A 83 -3.19 -12.46 -7.70
N ARG A 84 -3.56 -12.79 -6.46
CA ARG A 84 -2.65 -13.40 -5.48
C ARG A 84 -2.01 -14.69 -6.01
N GLU A 85 -2.73 -15.51 -6.76
CA GLU A 85 -2.17 -16.73 -7.35
C GLU A 85 -1.06 -16.44 -8.36
N ARG A 86 -1.20 -15.38 -9.16
CA ARG A 86 -0.20 -15.00 -10.16
C ARG A 86 0.95 -14.19 -9.57
N GLY A 87 0.64 -13.14 -8.81
CA GLY A 87 1.61 -12.17 -8.31
C GLY A 87 2.13 -12.45 -6.90
N GLY A 88 1.58 -13.44 -6.20
CA GLY A 88 1.91 -13.74 -4.81
C GLY A 88 1.47 -12.64 -3.84
N ASP A 89 1.88 -12.76 -2.59
CA ASP A 89 1.56 -11.77 -1.54
C ASP A 89 2.18 -10.40 -1.84
N ALA A 90 3.35 -10.37 -2.51
CA ALA A 90 4.02 -9.13 -2.88
C ALA A 90 3.18 -8.26 -3.83
N ALA A 91 2.46 -8.87 -4.78
CA ALA A 91 1.58 -8.11 -5.66
C ALA A 91 0.40 -7.48 -4.90
N VAL A 92 -0.15 -8.19 -3.91
CA VAL A 92 -1.22 -7.67 -3.07
C VAL A 92 -0.71 -6.52 -2.20
N GLN A 93 0.49 -6.64 -1.63
CA GLN A 93 1.11 -5.57 -0.85
C GLN A 93 1.39 -4.32 -1.70
N LEU A 94 1.91 -4.47 -2.93
CA LEU A 94 2.09 -3.36 -3.87
C LEU A 94 0.78 -2.66 -4.23
N ARG A 95 -0.32 -3.43 -4.33
CA ARG A 95 -1.66 -2.88 -4.53
C ARG A 95 -2.10 -2.04 -3.32
N HIS A 96 -1.96 -2.57 -2.11
CA HIS A 96 -2.34 -1.86 -0.90
C HIS A 96 -1.56 -0.54 -0.73
N ASP A 97 -0.27 -0.54 -1.04
CA ASP A 97 0.57 0.66 -1.01
C ASP A 97 0.08 1.73 -2.01
N ALA A 98 -0.09 1.36 -3.28
CA ALA A 98 -0.54 2.28 -4.32
C ALA A 98 -1.94 2.88 -4.02
N TYR A 99 -2.88 2.07 -3.55
CA TYR A 99 -4.22 2.53 -3.19
C TYR A 99 -4.22 3.34 -1.90
N GLY A 100 -3.43 2.94 -0.89
CA GLY A 100 -3.27 3.71 0.35
C GLY A 100 -2.74 5.10 0.06
N ARG A 101 -1.70 5.19 -0.76
CA ARG A 101 -1.13 6.48 -1.19
C ARG A 101 -2.12 7.36 -1.94
N LEU A 102 -2.89 6.78 -2.87
CA LEU A 102 -3.93 7.52 -3.60
C LEU A 102 -5.02 8.03 -2.66
N LEU A 103 -5.49 7.17 -1.76
CA LEU A 103 -6.54 7.51 -0.81
C LEU A 103 -6.09 8.60 0.17
N GLN A 104 -4.89 8.47 0.73
CA GLN A 104 -4.27 9.49 1.60
C GLN A 104 -4.20 10.85 0.89
N LEU A 105 -3.68 10.89 -0.35
CA LEU A 105 -3.60 12.15 -1.11
C LEU A 105 -4.96 12.80 -1.32
N ARG A 106 -6.01 12.01 -1.55
CA ARG A 106 -7.38 12.51 -1.71
C ARG A 106 -7.98 13.01 -0.41
N LEU A 107 -7.73 12.32 0.71
CA LEU A 107 -8.17 12.73 2.04
C LEU A 107 -7.51 14.05 2.47
N ASP A 108 -6.20 14.19 2.20
CA ASP A 108 -5.42 15.39 2.53
C ASP A 108 -5.76 16.58 1.62
N ASN A 109 -6.22 16.32 0.39
CA ASN A 109 -6.47 17.34 -0.64
C ASN A 109 -7.89 17.24 -1.21
N PRO A 110 -8.95 17.39 -0.39
CA PRO A 110 -10.33 17.09 -0.79
C PRO A 110 -10.88 18.02 -1.87
N THR A 111 -10.22 19.15 -2.13
CA THR A 111 -10.61 20.13 -3.16
C THR A 111 -10.06 19.79 -4.55
N VAL A 112 -9.09 18.87 -4.67
CA VAL A 112 -8.46 18.46 -5.92
C VAL A 112 -9.14 17.21 -6.47
N ASP A 113 -9.78 17.32 -7.65
CA ASP A 113 -10.66 16.26 -8.22
C ASP A 113 -11.59 15.66 -7.14
N PRO A 114 -12.54 16.44 -6.60
CA PRO A 114 -13.30 16.05 -5.42
C PRO A 114 -14.02 14.69 -5.59
N LYS A 115 -13.93 13.86 -4.55
CA LYS A 115 -14.68 12.61 -4.41
C LYS A 115 -15.56 12.69 -3.17
N THR A 116 -16.72 12.03 -3.23
CA THR A 116 -17.53 11.82 -2.03
C THR A 116 -16.88 10.76 -1.13
N ASP A 117 -17.17 10.78 0.17
CA ASP A 117 -16.63 9.75 1.07
C ASP A 117 -17.10 8.34 0.67
N ALA A 118 -18.29 8.20 0.07
CA ALA A 118 -18.73 6.94 -0.52
C ALA A 118 -17.82 6.47 -1.67
N GLN A 119 -17.38 7.38 -2.54
CA GLN A 119 -16.42 7.05 -3.61
C GLN A 119 -15.04 6.70 -3.05
N LEU A 120 -14.62 7.36 -1.97
CA LEU A 120 -13.37 7.03 -1.28
C LEU A 120 -13.44 5.66 -0.59
N LEU A 121 -14.62 5.28 -0.08
CA LEU A 121 -14.83 3.96 0.52
C LEU A 121 -14.75 2.86 -0.54
N GLU A 122 -15.38 3.08 -1.70
CA GLU A 122 -15.25 2.16 -2.84
C GLU A 122 -13.80 2.03 -3.31
N LEU A 123 -13.05 3.14 -3.36
CA LEU A 123 -11.62 3.10 -3.66
C LEU A 123 -10.83 2.25 -2.65
N ALA A 124 -11.10 2.42 -1.35
CA ALA A 124 -10.45 1.61 -0.32
C ALA A 124 -10.79 0.11 -0.47
N ASN A 125 -12.07 -0.21 -0.70
CA ASN A 125 -12.54 -1.58 -0.90
C ASN A 125 -11.93 -2.23 -2.14
N GLU A 126 -11.78 -1.46 -3.23
CA GLU A 126 -11.11 -1.91 -4.44
C GLU A 126 -9.64 -2.20 -4.19
N GLY A 127 -8.94 -1.36 -3.42
CA GLY A 127 -7.54 -1.58 -3.06
C GLY A 127 -7.34 -2.88 -2.28
N LEU A 128 -8.21 -3.14 -1.31
CA LEU A 128 -8.18 -4.31 -0.43
C LEU A 128 -8.62 -5.62 -1.11
N ASP A 129 -9.23 -5.54 -2.31
CA ASP A 129 -9.78 -6.68 -3.04
C ASP A 129 -10.68 -7.57 -2.14
N GLY A 130 -11.60 -6.92 -1.43
CA GLY A 130 -12.47 -7.56 -0.44
C GLY A 130 -11.73 -7.92 0.86
N LYS A 131 -11.63 -9.22 1.15
CA LYS A 131 -10.98 -9.79 2.36
C LYS A 131 -9.70 -10.56 2.04
N ALA A 132 -9.14 -10.40 0.83
CA ALA A 132 -7.93 -11.11 0.42
C ALA A 132 -6.75 -10.85 1.38
N TRP A 133 -6.73 -9.67 2.01
CA TRP A 133 -5.74 -9.27 2.99
C TRP A 133 -5.74 -10.11 4.28
N GLU A 134 -6.85 -10.78 4.65
CA GLU A 134 -6.92 -11.65 5.84
C GLU A 134 -6.02 -12.91 5.71
N GLN A 135 -5.54 -13.20 4.49
CA GLN A 135 -4.64 -14.32 4.20
C GLN A 135 -3.16 -13.90 4.12
N LEU A 136 -2.88 -12.60 4.29
CA LEU A 136 -1.52 -12.08 4.27
C LEU A 136 -0.94 -12.10 5.68
N ASP A 137 0.36 -12.32 5.76
CA ASP A 137 1.11 -11.98 6.97
C ASP A 137 1.02 -10.47 7.24
N SER A 138 1.16 -10.12 8.53
CA SER A 138 1.10 -8.74 9.00
C SER A 138 2.11 -7.87 8.25
N ASN A 139 1.62 -6.81 7.61
CA ASN A 139 2.45 -5.92 6.81
C ASN A 139 1.94 -4.47 6.91
N PRO A 140 2.84 -3.49 6.77
CA PRO A 140 2.51 -2.09 7.03
C PRO A 140 1.55 -1.50 6.00
N PHE A 141 1.58 -1.98 4.76
CA PHE A 141 0.75 -1.44 3.67
C PHE A 141 -0.73 -1.80 3.85
N THR A 142 -1.03 -3.05 4.20
CA THR A 142 -2.40 -3.48 4.55
C THR A 142 -2.91 -2.70 5.76
N ALA A 143 -2.12 -2.62 6.84
CA ALA A 143 -2.52 -1.94 8.06
C ALA A 143 -2.83 -0.47 7.80
N HIS A 144 -2.00 0.20 7.00
CA HIS A 144 -2.22 1.60 6.60
C HIS A 144 -3.50 1.78 5.77
N LEU A 145 -3.72 0.95 4.74
CA LEU A 145 -4.93 1.05 3.92
C LEU A 145 -6.21 0.76 4.72
N LEU A 146 -6.17 -0.19 5.66
CA LEU A 146 -7.28 -0.42 6.59
C LEU A 146 -7.53 0.81 7.47
N ALA A 147 -6.50 1.44 8.02
CA ALA A 147 -6.66 2.67 8.80
C ALA A 147 -7.32 3.79 7.98
N LEU A 148 -6.90 3.98 6.72
CA LEU A 148 -7.52 4.97 5.82
C LEU A 148 -8.99 4.61 5.51
N ARG A 149 -9.30 3.33 5.35
CA ARG A 149 -10.69 2.87 5.20
C ARG A 149 -11.52 3.20 6.45
N GLY A 150 -10.94 3.04 7.64
CA GLY A 150 -11.53 3.45 8.91
C GLY A 150 -11.85 4.95 8.94
N GLU A 151 -10.92 5.79 8.51
CA GLU A 151 -11.12 7.25 8.45
C GLU A 151 -12.27 7.64 7.51
N VAL A 152 -12.36 6.99 6.36
CA VAL A 152 -13.48 7.19 5.44
C VAL A 152 -14.81 6.76 6.05
N LEU A 153 -14.85 5.66 6.81
CA LEU A 153 -16.05 5.18 7.49
C LEU A 153 -16.49 6.16 8.59
N GLU A 154 -15.56 6.70 9.37
CA GLU A 154 -15.82 7.74 10.36
C GLU A 154 -16.42 8.99 9.70
N ARG A 155 -15.85 9.45 8.58
CA ARG A 155 -16.39 10.60 7.80
C ARG A 155 -17.82 10.34 7.28
N LEU A 156 -18.17 9.09 7.04
CA LEU A 156 -19.53 8.66 6.67
C LEU A 156 -20.47 8.51 7.88
N GLY A 157 -20.01 8.72 9.11
CA GLY A 157 -20.76 8.52 10.36
C GLY A 157 -21.00 7.05 10.69
N ARG A 158 -20.19 6.14 10.15
CA ARG A 158 -20.24 4.69 10.40
C ARG A 158 -19.24 4.31 11.48
N ASP A 159 -19.37 4.90 12.65
CA ASP A 159 -18.36 4.85 13.71
C ASP A 159 -18.08 3.42 14.21
N ASP A 160 -19.11 2.58 14.34
CA ASP A 160 -18.95 1.18 14.75
C ASP A 160 -18.11 0.38 13.73
N ASP A 161 -18.35 0.62 12.43
CA ASP A 161 -17.57 -0.01 11.37
C ASP A 161 -16.14 0.55 11.34
N ALA A 162 -15.97 1.86 11.56
CA ALA A 162 -14.66 2.50 11.61
C ALA A 162 -13.82 1.91 12.75
N LEU A 163 -14.41 1.79 13.96
CA LEU A 163 -13.75 1.22 15.13
C LEU A 163 -13.27 -0.21 14.86
N LEU A 164 -14.13 -1.07 14.32
CA LEU A 164 -13.76 -2.45 13.97
C LEU A 164 -12.55 -2.49 13.03
N ILE A 165 -12.50 -1.59 12.07
CA ILE A 165 -11.43 -1.54 11.06
C ILE A 165 -10.13 -0.97 11.63
N TYR A 166 -10.23 0.01 12.52
CA TYR A 166 -9.07 0.50 13.25
C TYR A 166 -8.49 -0.57 14.16
N GLU A 167 -9.32 -1.36 14.84
CA GLU A 167 -8.88 -2.50 15.65
C GLU A 167 -8.10 -3.51 14.79
N GLN A 168 -8.61 -3.86 13.61
CA GLN A 168 -7.91 -4.72 12.66
C GLN A 168 -6.57 -4.14 12.20
N ALA A 169 -6.52 -2.85 11.88
CA ALA A 169 -5.26 -2.19 11.51
C ALA A 169 -4.25 -2.17 12.66
N LEU A 170 -4.72 -1.97 13.90
CA LEU A 170 -3.89 -2.00 15.11
C LEU A 170 -3.35 -3.39 15.41
N ASP A 171 -4.17 -4.43 15.25
CA ASP A 171 -3.73 -5.82 15.42
C ASP A 171 -2.62 -6.17 14.43
N LEU A 172 -2.76 -5.83 13.14
CA LEU A 172 -1.69 -6.02 12.14
C LEU A 172 -0.42 -5.27 12.51
N ASN A 173 -0.54 -4.02 12.96
CA ASN A 173 0.63 -3.22 13.37
C ASN A 173 1.32 -3.79 14.61
N ARG A 174 0.55 -4.28 15.59
CA ARG A 174 1.10 -4.90 16.80
C ARG A 174 1.85 -6.18 16.44
N ASP A 175 1.26 -7.03 15.62
CA ASP A 175 1.87 -8.29 15.20
C ASP A 175 3.16 -8.03 14.40
N LEU A 176 3.14 -7.04 13.50
CA LEU A 176 4.33 -6.59 12.77
C LEU A 176 5.43 -6.05 13.72
N LEU A 177 5.06 -5.25 14.71
CA LEU A 177 6.00 -4.72 15.69
C LEU A 177 6.62 -5.84 16.53
N ASP A 178 5.80 -6.79 16.98
CA ASP A 178 6.24 -7.95 17.75
C ASP A 178 7.19 -8.84 16.93
N GLU A 179 6.92 -9.05 15.64
CA GLU A 179 7.84 -9.78 14.76
C GLU A 179 9.20 -9.07 14.63
N LEU A 180 9.20 -7.76 14.35
CA LEU A 180 10.41 -6.98 14.15
C LEU A 180 11.27 -6.88 15.42
N LEU A 181 10.63 -6.81 16.59
CA LEU A 181 11.33 -6.77 17.88
C LEU A 181 11.71 -8.17 18.39
N GLY A 182 10.90 -9.18 18.10
CA GLY A 182 11.08 -10.57 18.52
C GLY A 182 12.12 -11.34 17.69
N GLY A 183 12.30 -10.97 16.42
CA GLY A 183 13.31 -11.53 15.52
C GLY A 183 14.75 -11.06 15.78
N ALA A 184 14.97 -10.17 16.76
CA ALA A 184 16.29 -9.64 17.13
C ALA A 184 17.03 -10.47 18.21
N ARG A 185 16.67 -11.75 18.40
CA ARG A 185 17.33 -12.67 19.35
C ARG A 185 18.12 -13.77 18.65
#